data_AF-A0A953QGZ9-F1
#
_entry.id   AF-A0A953QGZ9-F1
#
_cell.length_a   1.000
_cell.length_b   1.000
_cell.length_c   1.000
_cell.angle_alpha   90.00
_cell.angle_beta   90.00
_cell.angle_gamma   90.00
#
_symmetry.space_group_name_H-M   'P 1'
#
loop_
_entity.id
_entity.type
_entity.pdbx_description
1 polymer ?
#
loop_
_entity_poly.entity_id
_entity_poly.type
_entity_poly.pdbx_seq_one_letter_code
_entity_poly.pdbx_strand_id
1 'polypeptide(L)'
;MSKVALVSHDVPTIHGRAGGVGTFVAQFAALLREHGDDVTIILTRQETEPTLVDDAWRKKYEALGIGLVEVHNAPPSAERWSDTWPARLSEQLAPHLREFDIAYFQDWANAAFCAARAKRFDPSRRPLLVTVLHGPSGWIRVANRKYPNIPEDLHVEFVERYSALHSDRVIAPSRYILDWAI
;
A
#
# COMPACT_ATOMS: atom_id res chain seq x y z
N MET A 1 14.64 -12.92 -12.41
CA MET A 1 13.18 -12.87 -12.25
C MET A 1 12.89 -12.81 -10.76
N SER A 2 12.42 -11.67 -10.29
CA SER A 2 12.01 -11.46 -8.91
C SER A 2 10.50 -11.61 -8.79
N LYS A 3 10.03 -12.09 -7.63
CA LYS A 3 8.63 -12.03 -7.25
C LYS A 3 8.33 -10.68 -6.62
N VAL A 4 7.48 -9.88 -7.26
CA VAL A 4 7.20 -8.50 -6.89
C VAL A 4 5.74 -8.33 -6.50
N ALA A 5 5.50 -7.75 -5.33
CA ALA A 5 4.19 -7.29 -4.91
C ALA A 5 4.06 -5.77 -5.08
N LEU A 6 2.93 -5.32 -5.64
CA LEU A 6 2.49 -3.94 -5.62
C LEU A 6 1.25 -3.83 -4.72
N VAL A 7 1.44 -3.34 -3.50
CA VAL A 7 0.39 -3.20 -2.50
C VAL A 7 -0.25 -1.83 -2.61
N SER A 8 -1.57 -1.78 -2.81
CA SER A 8 -2.28 -0.51 -3.01
C SER A 8 -3.74 -0.55 -2.56
N HIS A 9 -4.22 0.59 -2.04
CA HIS A 9 -5.64 0.82 -1.77
C HIS A 9 -6.47 1.19 -3.01
N ASP A 10 -5.77 1.54 -4.09
CA ASP A 10 -6.36 2.02 -5.33
C ASP A 10 -5.72 1.32 -6.52
N VAL A 11 -6.55 0.82 -7.42
CA VAL A 11 -6.17 0.26 -8.72
C VAL A 11 -7.35 0.40 -9.68
N PRO A 12 -7.12 0.47 -11.00
CA PRO A 12 -8.17 0.43 -11.99
C PRO A 12 -8.90 -0.90 -11.91
N THR A 13 -10.01 -0.94 -11.16
CA THR A 13 -10.75 -2.18 -10.88
C THR A 13 -12.22 -1.98 -10.58
N ILE A 14 -12.66 -0.82 -10.08
CA ILE A 14 -14.06 -0.55 -9.77
C ILE A 14 -14.60 0.48 -10.76
N HIS A 15 -15.53 0.04 -11.62
CA HIS A 15 -16.13 0.86 -12.68
C HIS A 15 -15.10 1.50 -13.63
N GLY A 16 -13.89 0.90 -13.73
CA GLY A 16 -12.78 1.44 -14.50
C GLY A 16 -12.22 2.77 -14.01
N ARG A 17 -12.53 3.18 -12.78
CA ARG A 17 -11.98 4.39 -12.18
C ARG A 17 -10.82 4.04 -11.25
N ALA A 18 -9.77 4.86 -11.31
CA ALA A 18 -8.68 4.88 -10.36
C ALA A 18 -8.21 6.33 -10.20
N GLY A 19 -7.61 6.63 -9.06
CA GLY A 19 -6.86 7.86 -8.88
C GLY A 19 -5.50 7.81 -9.58
N GLY A 20 -4.68 8.82 -9.30
CA GLY A 20 -3.29 8.86 -9.77
C GLY A 20 -2.47 7.66 -9.27
N VAL A 21 -2.69 7.26 -8.02
CA VAL A 21 -2.01 6.12 -7.39
C VAL A 21 -2.36 4.80 -8.09
N GLY A 22 -3.64 4.51 -8.29
CA GLY A 22 -4.02 3.29 -9.00
C GLY A 22 -3.53 3.27 -10.46
N THR A 23 -3.55 4.42 -11.14
CA THR A 23 -2.94 4.52 -12.48
C THR A 23 -1.45 4.19 -12.45
N PHE A 24 -0.70 4.76 -11.50
CA PHE A 24 0.72 4.45 -11.31
C PHE A 24 0.94 2.95 -11.06
N VAL A 25 0.18 2.34 -10.15
CA VAL A 25 0.31 0.92 -9.82
C VAL A 25 0.08 0.04 -11.04
N ALA A 26 -0.97 0.30 -11.83
CA ALA A 26 -1.26 -0.49 -13.03
C ALA A 26 -0.16 -0.37 -14.10
N GLN A 27 0.34 0.84 -14.35
CA GLN A 27 1.42 1.07 -15.31
C GLN A 27 2.74 0.47 -14.84
N PHE A 28 3.06 0.62 -13.56
CA PHE A 28 4.29 0.07 -13.00
C PHE A 28 4.27 -1.46 -12.97
N ALA A 29 3.10 -2.05 -12.69
CA ALA A 29 2.91 -3.51 -12.79
C ALA A 29 3.22 -4.02 -14.19
N ALA A 30 2.69 -3.36 -15.21
CA ALA A 30 2.92 -3.72 -16.61
C ALA A 30 4.41 -3.60 -16.98
N LEU A 31 5.07 -2.50 -16.61
CA LEU A 31 6.50 -2.30 -16.88
C LEU A 31 7.40 -3.37 -16.24
N LEU A 32 7.14 -3.71 -14.97
CA LEU A 32 7.87 -4.78 -14.28
C LEU A 32 7.63 -6.13 -14.94
N ARG A 33 6.40 -6.38 -15.39
CA ARG A 33 6.04 -7.62 -16.06
C ARG A 33 6.69 -7.75 -17.44
N GLU A 34 6.72 -6.67 -18.21
CA GLU A 34 7.44 -6.58 -19.49
C GLU A 34 8.94 -6.81 -19.33
N HIS A 35 9.52 -6.39 -18.20
CA HIS A 35 10.92 -6.66 -17.85
C HIS A 35 11.17 -8.12 -17.41
N GLY A 36 10.12 -8.94 -17.27
CA GLY A 36 10.22 -10.36 -16.98
C GLY A 36 10.11 -10.74 -15.50
N ASP A 37 9.64 -9.84 -14.63
CA ASP A 37 9.36 -10.15 -13.23
C ASP A 37 7.99 -10.85 -13.05
N ASP A 38 7.85 -11.58 -11.95
CA ASP A 38 6.60 -12.22 -11.53
C ASP A 38 5.83 -11.23 -10.63
N VAL A 39 4.84 -10.55 -11.20
CA VAL A 39 4.20 -9.38 -10.60
C VAL A 39 2.82 -9.73 -10.08
N THR A 40 2.56 -9.44 -8.82
CA THR A 40 1.23 -9.49 -8.21
C THR A 40 0.84 -8.13 -7.67
N ILE A 41 -0.35 -7.65 -8.05
CA ILE A 41 -1.01 -6.54 -7.38
C ILE A 41 -1.75 -7.10 -6.16
N ILE A 42 -1.46 -6.57 -4.98
CA ILE A 42 -2.24 -6.85 -3.77
C ILE A 42 -3.13 -5.63 -3.50
N LEU A 43 -4.41 -5.76 -3.85
CA LEU A 43 -5.41 -4.76 -3.57
C LEU A 43 -5.84 -4.86 -2.11
N THR A 44 -5.57 -3.81 -1.34
CA THR A 44 -5.96 -3.71 0.06
C THR A 44 -7.13 -2.75 0.20
N ARG A 45 -8.13 -3.06 1.03
CA ARG A 45 -9.30 -2.17 1.21
C ARG A 45 -9.44 -1.73 2.66
N GLN A 46 -9.83 -0.48 2.87
CA GLN A 46 -10.15 0.02 4.21
C GLN A 46 -11.45 -0.61 4.70
N GLU A 47 -12.38 -0.81 3.77
CA GLU A 47 -13.71 -1.37 3.98
C GLU A 47 -13.62 -2.77 4.56
N THR A 48 -14.56 -3.07 5.47
CA THR A 48 -14.69 -4.38 6.10
C THR A 48 -15.44 -5.37 5.22
N GLU A 49 -16.29 -4.85 4.33
CA GLU A 49 -17.00 -5.64 3.34
C GLU A 49 -16.10 -5.86 2.11
N PRO A 50 -15.98 -7.10 1.61
CA PRO A 50 -15.22 -7.38 0.40
C PRO A 50 -15.75 -6.58 -0.79
N THR A 51 -14.94 -5.65 -1.28
CA THR A 51 -15.21 -4.98 -2.55
C THR A 51 -14.39 -5.67 -3.64
N LEU A 52 -15.09 -6.44 -4.47
CA LEU A 52 -14.46 -7.24 -5.51
C LEU A 52 -14.04 -6.39 -6.70
N VAL A 53 -12.94 -6.77 -7.34
CA VAL A 53 -12.51 -6.25 -8.64
C VAL A 53 -13.48 -6.70 -9.74
N ASP A 54 -13.86 -5.78 -10.63
CA ASP A 54 -14.67 -6.08 -11.82
C ASP A 54 -14.01 -7.22 -12.65
N ASP A 55 -14.79 -8.21 -13.08
CA ASP A 55 -14.31 -9.35 -13.88
C ASP A 55 -13.52 -8.93 -15.13
N ALA A 56 -13.92 -7.84 -15.77
CA ALA A 56 -13.24 -7.30 -16.94
C ALA A 56 -11.79 -6.87 -16.61
N TRP A 57 -11.57 -6.26 -15.45
CA TRP A 57 -10.23 -5.86 -15.00
C TRP A 57 -9.41 -7.05 -14.54
N ARG A 58 -10.01 -8.02 -13.85
CA ARG A 58 -9.33 -9.27 -13.49
C ARG A 58 -8.79 -9.98 -14.74
N LYS A 59 -9.63 -10.14 -15.77
CA LYS A 59 -9.21 -10.72 -17.07
C LYS A 59 -8.12 -9.91 -17.76
N LYS A 60 -8.15 -8.58 -17.63
CA LYS A 60 -7.12 -7.72 -18.20
C LYS A 60 -5.77 -7.90 -17.51
N TYR A 61 -5.72 -7.95 -16.18
CA TYR A 61 -4.48 -8.25 -15.47
C TYR A 61 -3.97 -9.66 -15.77
N GLU A 62 -4.87 -10.65 -15.82
CA GLU A 62 -4.52 -12.01 -16.21
C GLU A 62 -3.92 -12.09 -17.62
N ALA A 63 -4.51 -11.39 -18.60
CA ALA A 63 -3.98 -11.32 -19.97
C ALA A 63 -2.61 -10.63 -20.05
N LEU A 64 -2.30 -9.74 -19.11
CA LEU A 64 -0.97 -9.15 -18.94
C LEU A 64 -0.02 -10.05 -18.15
N GLY A 65 -0.49 -11.18 -17.63
CA GLY A 65 0.28 -12.08 -16.75
C GLY A 65 0.57 -11.47 -15.38
N ILE A 66 -0.28 -10.55 -14.90
CA ILE A 66 -0.19 -9.90 -13.60
C ILE A 66 -1.15 -10.60 -12.64
N GLY A 67 -0.63 -11.11 -11.53
CA GLY A 67 -1.43 -11.67 -10.45
C GLY A 67 -2.25 -10.58 -9.73
N LEU A 68 -3.40 -10.97 -9.19
CA LEU A 68 -4.26 -10.07 -8.43
C LEU A 68 -4.78 -10.79 -7.17
N VAL A 69 -4.45 -10.25 -6.01
CA VAL A 69 -4.90 -10.74 -4.70
C VAL A 69 -5.64 -9.61 -3.99
N GLU A 70 -6.75 -9.94 -3.35
CA GLU A 70 -7.54 -9.00 -2.55
C GLU A 70 -7.37 -9.31 -1.07
N VAL A 71 -7.05 -8.29 -0.28
CA VAL A 71 -6.94 -8.37 1.18
C VAL A 71 -7.87 -7.31 1.77
N HIS A 72 -8.92 -7.78 2.44
CA HIS A 72 -9.93 -6.92 3.04
C HIS A 72 -9.70 -6.76 4.52
N ASN A 73 -10.03 -5.59 5.04
CA ASN A 73 -9.88 -5.31 6.45
C ASN A 73 -10.86 -6.14 7.28
N ALA A 74 -10.45 -6.57 8.48
CA ALA A 74 -11.41 -7.12 9.43
C ALA A 74 -12.23 -6.00 10.09
N PRO A 75 -13.44 -6.31 10.59
CA PRO A 75 -14.18 -5.40 11.46
C PRO A 75 -13.34 -4.91 12.65
N PRO A 76 -13.49 -3.64 13.06
CA PRO A 76 -12.81 -3.15 14.25
C PRO A 76 -13.32 -3.89 15.50
N SER A 77 -12.44 -4.05 16.49
CA SER A 77 -12.87 -4.52 17.81
C SER A 77 -13.68 -3.42 18.49
N ALA A 78 -14.84 -3.78 19.05
CA ALA A 78 -15.66 -2.86 19.84
C ALA A 78 -14.95 -2.32 21.08
N GLU A 79 -13.89 -3.00 21.54
CA GLU A 79 -13.11 -2.64 22.73
C GLU A 79 -11.92 -1.72 22.41
N ARG A 80 -11.66 -1.42 21.13
CA ARG A 80 -10.48 -0.66 20.70
C ARG A 80 -10.86 0.70 20.12
N TRP A 81 -10.54 1.75 20.86
CA TRP A 81 -10.61 3.14 20.39
C TRP A 81 -9.22 3.78 20.42
N SER A 82 -8.74 4.44 19.36
CA SER A 82 -9.37 4.62 18.04
C SER A 82 -9.28 3.39 17.13
N ASP A 83 -10.08 3.37 16.06
CA ASP A 83 -9.95 2.34 15.01
C ASP A 83 -8.63 2.53 14.24
N THR A 84 -7.62 1.75 14.61
CA THR A 84 -6.30 1.75 13.96
C THR A 84 -6.29 0.83 12.74
N TRP A 85 -7.25 1.06 11.84
CA TRP A 85 -7.52 0.21 10.70
C TRP A 85 -6.31 -0.05 9.78
N PRO A 86 -5.37 0.90 9.52
CA PRO A 86 -4.20 0.62 8.67
C PRO A 86 -3.26 -0.40 9.32
N ALA A 87 -3.11 -0.34 10.65
CA ALA A 87 -2.26 -1.26 11.39
C ALA A 87 -2.85 -2.68 11.41
N ARG A 88 -4.18 -2.80 11.57
CA ARG A 88 -4.90 -4.08 11.47
C ARG A 88 -4.75 -4.70 10.08
N LEU A 89 -4.99 -3.92 9.03
CA LEU A 89 -4.83 -4.36 7.65
C LEU A 89 -3.37 -4.77 7.34
N SER A 90 -2.40 -4.01 7.85
CA SER A 90 -0.97 -4.36 7.73
C SER A 90 -0.62 -5.68 8.42
N GLU A 91 -1.23 -5.97 9.59
CA GLU A 91 -1.07 -7.25 10.27
C GLU A 91 -1.66 -8.43 9.46
N GLN A 92 -2.84 -8.23 8.87
CA GLN A 92 -3.48 -9.23 7.98
C GLN A 92 -2.68 -9.48 6.71
N LEU A 93 -2.06 -8.43 6.15
CA LEU A 93 -1.25 -8.52 4.95
C LEU A 93 0.09 -9.24 5.18
N ALA A 94 0.66 -9.14 6.37
CA ALA A 94 2.03 -9.60 6.66
C ALA A 94 2.36 -11.06 6.26
N PRO A 95 1.45 -12.05 6.44
CA PRO A 95 1.69 -13.42 5.97
C PRO A 95 1.82 -13.52 4.44
N HIS A 96 1.04 -12.75 3.68
CA HIS A 96 1.04 -12.77 2.21
C HIS A 96 2.36 -12.23 1.63
N LEU A 97 3.02 -11.32 2.33
CA LEU A 97 4.26 -10.70 1.86
C LEU A 97 5.45 -11.66 1.81
N ARG A 98 5.42 -12.77 2.55
CA ARG A 98 6.56 -13.69 2.71
C ARG A 98 6.96 -14.42 1.43
N GLU A 99 6.06 -14.48 0.45
CA GLU A 99 6.29 -15.17 -0.82
C GLU A 99 7.02 -14.31 -1.86
N PHE A 100 7.19 -13.01 -1.57
CA PHE A 100 7.77 -12.04 -2.48
C PHE A 100 9.24 -11.74 -2.15
N ASP A 101 9.99 -11.33 -3.17
CA ASP A 101 11.35 -10.80 -3.02
C ASP A 101 11.30 -9.30 -2.71
N ILE A 102 10.37 -8.57 -3.34
CA ILE A 102 10.21 -7.11 -3.22
C ILE A 102 8.72 -6.79 -3.07
N ALA A 103 8.38 -5.86 -2.17
CA ALA A 103 7.04 -5.32 -2.03
C ALA A 103 7.08 -3.79 -2.06
N TYR A 104 6.34 -3.20 -2.99
CA TYR A 104 6.13 -1.76 -3.07
C TYR A 104 4.81 -1.39 -2.41
N PHE A 105 4.85 -0.40 -1.52
CA PHE A 105 3.70 0.09 -0.77
C PHE A 105 3.44 1.54 -1.11
N GLN A 106 2.17 1.88 -1.34
CA GLN A 106 1.78 3.28 -1.53
C GLN A 106 1.72 3.99 -0.16
N ASP A 107 1.86 5.30 -0.18
CA ASP A 107 2.01 6.12 1.02
C ASP A 107 0.75 6.26 1.86
N TRP A 108 -0.41 6.49 1.24
CA TRP A 108 -1.65 6.67 1.99
C TRP A 108 -1.98 5.40 2.80
N ALA A 109 -2.17 5.55 4.11
CA ALA A 109 -2.45 4.44 5.03
C ALA A 109 -1.50 3.23 4.88
N ASN A 110 -0.23 3.50 4.58
CA ASN A 110 0.80 2.55 4.17
C ASN A 110 0.78 1.21 4.94
N ALA A 111 0.42 0.14 4.22
CA ALA A 111 0.27 -1.21 4.77
C ALA A 111 1.61 -1.94 5.07
N ALA A 112 2.77 -1.31 4.90
CA ALA A 112 4.06 -1.88 5.29
C ALA A 112 4.30 -1.93 6.81
N PHE A 113 3.50 -1.21 7.60
CA PHE A 113 3.74 -0.94 9.02
C PHE A 113 4.21 -2.14 9.86
N CYS A 114 3.44 -3.23 9.85
CA CYS A 114 3.75 -4.44 10.61
C CYS A 114 4.96 -5.18 10.02
N ALA A 115 5.14 -5.21 8.70
CA ALA A 115 6.30 -5.81 8.06
C ALA A 115 7.60 -5.06 8.39
N ALA A 116 7.57 -3.72 8.32
CA ALA A 116 8.69 -2.85 8.69
C ALA A 116 9.04 -3.00 10.18
N ARG A 117 8.03 -3.03 11.06
CA ARG A 117 8.23 -3.30 12.50
C ARG A 117 8.87 -4.66 12.74
N ALA A 118 8.43 -5.68 12.01
CA ALA A 118 8.96 -7.04 12.12
C ALA A 118 10.44 -7.13 11.70
N LYS A 119 10.86 -6.35 10.69
CA LYS A 119 12.26 -6.27 10.23
C LYS A 119 13.21 -5.66 11.25
N ARG A 120 12.72 -4.86 12.20
CA ARG A 120 13.57 -4.32 13.27
C ARG A 120 14.14 -5.40 14.19
N PHE A 121 13.47 -6.56 14.27
CA PHE A 121 13.94 -7.71 15.04
C PHE A 121 14.71 -8.72 14.18
N ASP A 122 14.50 -8.69 12.87
CA ASP A 122 15.20 -9.51 11.88
C ASP A 122 15.33 -8.75 10.55
N PRO A 123 16.42 -7.99 10.35
CA PRO A 123 16.62 -7.21 9.13
C PRO A 123 16.71 -8.04 7.85
N SER A 124 17.01 -9.35 7.97
CA SER A 124 17.13 -10.26 6.83
C SER A 124 15.77 -10.76 6.30
N ARG A 125 14.70 -10.51 7.07
CA ARG A 125 13.34 -10.92 6.71
C ARG A 125 12.95 -10.34 5.34
N ARG A 126 12.40 -11.20 4.48
CA ARG A 126 11.81 -10.84 3.18
C ARG A 126 10.38 -10.31 3.35
N PRO A 127 9.85 -9.53 2.39
CA PRO A 127 10.50 -9.01 1.17
C PRO A 127 11.30 -7.73 1.44
N LEU A 128 12.08 -7.23 0.46
CA LEU A 128 12.56 -5.84 0.48
C LEU A 128 11.35 -4.90 0.42
N LEU A 129 11.23 -4.00 1.39
CA LEU A 129 10.11 -3.06 1.52
C LEU A 129 10.48 -1.74 0.85
N VAL A 130 9.68 -1.33 -0.13
CA VAL A 130 9.81 -0.04 -0.80
C VAL A 130 8.57 0.79 -0.53
N THR A 131 8.70 1.95 0.10
CA THR A 131 7.61 2.92 0.17
C THR A 131 7.66 3.85 -1.04
N VAL A 132 6.53 4.02 -1.72
CA VAL A 132 6.33 4.93 -2.84
C VAL A 132 5.49 6.11 -2.36
N LEU A 133 6.11 7.27 -2.26
CA LEU A 133 5.44 8.52 -1.89
C LEU A 133 4.76 9.14 -3.12
N HIS A 134 3.53 9.61 -2.95
CA HIS A 134 2.73 10.34 -3.96
C HIS A 134 2.21 11.67 -3.41
N GLY A 135 1.85 11.69 -2.13
CA GLY A 135 1.23 12.80 -1.42
C GLY A 135 0.62 12.28 -0.12
N PRO A 136 1.42 12.06 0.95
CA PRO A 136 0.94 11.50 2.21
C PRO A 136 -0.14 12.39 2.84
N SER A 137 -0.97 11.82 3.72
CA SER A 137 -2.19 12.47 4.22
C SER A 137 -1.94 13.85 4.82
N GLY A 138 -0.85 14.02 5.58
CA GLY A 138 -0.53 15.30 6.21
C GLY A 138 -0.17 16.39 5.18
N TRP A 139 0.45 16.02 4.05
CA TRP A 139 0.81 16.95 2.98
C TRP A 139 -0.45 17.48 2.32
N ILE A 140 -1.37 16.57 1.98
CA ILE A 140 -2.67 16.91 1.40
C ILE A 140 -3.47 17.80 2.36
N ARG A 141 -3.49 17.51 3.67
CA ARG A 141 -4.21 18.32 4.66
C ARG A 141 -3.67 19.74 4.75
N VAL A 142 -2.35 19.90 4.83
CA VAL A 142 -1.70 21.23 4.86
C VAL A 142 -2.02 22.01 3.59
N ALA A 143 -1.88 21.39 2.42
CA ALA A 143 -2.21 22.01 1.14
C ALA A 143 -3.69 22.46 1.07
N ASN A 144 -4.59 21.65 1.62
CA ASN A 144 -6.02 21.94 1.67
C ASN A 144 -6.45 22.85 2.84
N ARG A 145 -5.51 23.30 3.70
CA ARG A 145 -5.78 24.12 4.89
C ARG A 145 -6.83 23.49 5.82
N LYS A 146 -6.78 22.17 5.99
CA LYS A 146 -7.70 21.40 6.84
C LYS A 146 -7.02 21.02 8.15
N TYR A 147 -7.72 21.23 9.26
CA TYR A 147 -7.34 20.64 10.54
C TYR A 147 -7.53 19.12 10.51
N PRO A 148 -6.71 18.36 11.25
CA PRO A 148 -6.90 16.92 11.37
C PRO A 148 -8.18 16.59 12.15
N ASN A 149 -8.88 15.54 11.73
CA ASN A 149 -9.89 14.88 12.55
C ASN A 149 -9.19 13.96 13.55
N ILE A 150 -9.33 14.25 14.84
CA ILE A 150 -8.60 13.54 15.91
C ILE A 150 -9.56 12.59 16.61
N PRO A 151 -9.16 11.32 16.87
CA PRO A 151 -7.81 10.74 16.68
C PRO A 151 -7.51 10.11 15.31
N GLU A 152 -8.47 10.03 14.39
CA GLU A 152 -8.39 9.22 13.18
C GLU A 152 -7.22 9.61 12.25
N ASP A 153 -7.04 10.90 11.99
CA ASP A 153 -5.99 11.36 11.09
C ASP A 153 -4.59 11.14 11.68
N LEU A 154 -4.44 11.20 13.01
CA LEU A 154 -3.14 11.11 13.67
C LEU A 154 -2.55 9.71 13.56
N HIS A 155 -3.36 8.66 13.72
CA HIS A 155 -2.84 7.30 13.60
C HIS A 155 -2.50 6.94 12.15
N VAL A 156 -3.25 7.47 11.16
CA VAL A 156 -2.91 7.31 9.75
C VAL A 156 -1.57 7.98 9.49
N GLU A 157 -1.38 9.25 9.84
CA GLU A 157 -0.08 9.94 9.65
C GLU A 157 1.08 9.22 10.33
N PHE A 158 0.87 8.70 11.54
CA PHE A 158 1.88 7.94 12.26
C PHE A 158 2.28 6.69 11.46
N VAL A 159 1.32 5.92 10.96
CA VAL A 159 1.58 4.73 10.15
C VAL A 159 2.30 5.09 8.86
N GLU A 160 1.87 6.13 8.15
CA GLU A 160 2.50 6.58 6.90
C GLU A 160 3.98 6.93 7.12
N ARG A 161 4.26 7.80 8.10
CA ARG A 161 5.63 8.24 8.43
C ARG A 161 6.48 7.07 8.92
N TYR A 162 5.96 6.25 9.83
CA TYR A 162 6.69 5.10 10.37
C TYR A 162 7.07 4.12 9.25
N SER A 163 6.12 3.78 8.39
CA SER A 163 6.34 2.86 7.27
C SER A 163 7.38 3.42 6.29
N ALA A 164 7.33 4.71 5.96
CA ALA A 164 8.33 5.34 5.10
C ALA A 164 9.73 5.31 5.72
N LEU A 165 9.87 5.77 6.98
CA LEU A 165 11.15 5.83 7.69
C LEU A 165 11.80 4.46 7.92
N HIS A 166 11.00 3.39 8.00
CA HIS A 166 11.47 2.04 8.31
C HIS A 166 11.38 1.07 7.11
N SER A 167 11.00 1.55 5.93
CA SER A 167 11.14 0.77 4.70
C SER A 167 12.62 0.66 4.32
N ASP A 168 13.00 -0.41 3.63
CA ASP A 168 14.38 -0.57 3.15
C ASP A 168 14.73 0.51 2.12
N ARG A 169 13.76 0.95 1.34
CA ARG A 169 13.88 2.06 0.38
C ARG A 169 12.62 2.95 0.40
N VAL A 170 12.83 4.22 0.08
CA VAL A 170 11.75 5.19 -0.17
C VAL A 170 12.00 5.84 -1.52
N ILE A 171 10.97 5.89 -2.36
CA ILE A 171 10.99 6.60 -3.63
C ILE A 171 9.86 7.64 -3.66
N ALA A 172 10.08 8.72 -4.39
CA ALA A 172 9.13 9.83 -4.50
C ALA A 172 9.25 10.46 -5.90
N PRO A 173 8.18 11.08 -6.43
CA PRO A 173 8.21 11.76 -7.72
C PRO A 173 9.04 13.05 -7.69
N SER A 174 9.38 13.58 -6.51
CA SER A 174 10.25 14.74 -6.37
C SER A 174 11.01 14.73 -5.04
N ARG A 175 12.14 15.43 -5.00
CA ARG A 175 12.90 15.71 -3.78
C ARG A 175 12.04 16.44 -2.74
N TYR A 176 11.19 17.36 -3.18
CA TYR A 176 10.28 18.12 -2.31
C TYR A 176 9.34 17.22 -1.49
N ILE A 177 8.70 16.22 -2.12
CA ILE A 177 7.81 15.30 -1.39
C ILE A 177 8.61 14.45 -0.40
N LEU A 178 9.80 14.02 -0.79
CA LEU A 178 10.67 13.25 0.09
C LEU A 178 11.04 14.06 1.34
N ASP A 179 11.57 15.27 1.16
CA ASP A 179 11.99 16.14 2.27
C ASP A 179 10.82 16.60 3.15
N TRP A 180 9.60 16.60 2.62
CA TRP A 180 8.39 16.88 3.41
C TRP A 180 7.99 15.68 4.29
N ALA A 181 8.12 14.47 3.76
CA ALA A 181 7.56 13.26 4.35
C ALA A 181 8.47 12.57 5.36
N ILE A 182 9.79 12.68 5.21
CA ILE A 182 10.80 11.99 6.04
C ILE A 182 11.88 12.93 6.57
#